data_AF-A0ABD1ELB4-F1
#
_entry.id   AF-A0ABD1ELB4-F1
#
_cell.length_a   1.000
_cell.length_b   1.000
_cell.length_c   1.000
_cell.angle_alpha   90.00
_cell.angle_beta   90.00
_cell.angle_gamma   90.00
#
_symmetry.space_group_name_H-M   'P 1'
#
loop_
_entity.id
_entity.type
_entity.pdbx_description
1 polymer ?
#
loop_
_entity_poly.entity_id
_entity_poly.type
_entity_poly.pdbx_seq_one_letter_code
_entity_poly.pdbx_strand_id
1 'polypeptide(L)'
;MKTFLVLTIFFIFCCWTTVYAVRSPISDTCICPRIYSPICASNRKTYANSCLMKCESNHLIARGLQPLTILSFSSCEEDPVIGAISRIVKEQRFNHRYTNQNNLDI
;
A
#
# COMPACT_ATOMS: atom_id res chain seq x y z
N MET A 1 51.18 2.72 15.42
CA MET A 1 50.21 3.84 15.44
C MET A 1 49.58 4.13 14.08
N LYS A 2 50.33 4.18 12.97
CA LYS A 2 49.77 4.41 11.62
C LYS A 2 48.83 3.30 11.12
N THR A 3 49.09 2.04 11.49
CA THR A 3 48.28 0.87 11.09
C THR A 3 46.87 0.87 11.66
N PHE A 4 46.68 1.35 12.89
CA PHE A 4 45.35 1.43 13.53
C PHE A 4 44.43 2.48 12.86
N LEU A 5 45.01 3.58 12.40
CA LEU A 5 44.26 4.67 11.75
C LEU A 5 43.78 4.29 10.35
N VAL A 6 44.54 3.44 9.65
CA VAL A 6 44.15 2.90 8.33
C VAL A 6 42.98 1.92 8.45
N LEU A 7 42.95 1.09 9.50
CA LEU A 7 41.88 0.11 9.72
C LEU A 7 40.53 0.79 10.02
N THR A 8 40.52 1.85 10.82
CA THR A 8 39.26 2.56 11.15
C THR A 8 38.68 3.31 9.95
N ILE A 9 39.52 3.89 9.09
CA ILE A 9 39.08 4.55 7.83
C ILE A 9 38.49 3.52 6.87
N PHE A 10 39.08 2.32 6.78
CA PHE A 10 38.57 1.25 5.94
C PHE A 10 37.19 0.76 6.40
N PHE A 11 36.97 0.64 7.72
CA PHE A 11 35.66 0.30 8.27
C PHE A 11 34.61 1.39 8.03
N ILE A 12 34.97 2.67 8.15
CA ILE A 12 34.07 3.80 7.89
C ILE A 12 33.72 3.87 6.40
N PHE A 13 34.69 3.67 5.51
CA PHE A 13 34.49 3.66 4.07
C PHE A 13 33.64 2.46 3.64
N CYS A 14 33.91 1.28 4.17
CA CYS A 14 33.12 0.07 3.89
C CYS A 14 31.67 0.23 4.39
N CYS A 15 31.48 0.77 5.59
CA CYS A 15 30.17 1.02 6.19
C CYS A 15 29.39 2.14 5.48
N TRP A 16 30.07 3.17 4.96
CA TRP A 16 29.42 4.17 4.10
C TRP A 16 29.04 3.59 2.74
N THR A 17 29.88 2.74 2.14
CA THR A 17 29.58 2.18 0.80
C THR A 17 28.50 1.11 0.79
N THR A 18 28.29 0.36 1.88
CA THR A 18 27.24 -0.69 1.94
C THR A 18 25.84 -0.13 2.20
N VAL A 19 25.73 1.12 2.64
CA VAL A 19 24.45 1.78 2.95
C VAL A 19 23.80 2.43 1.72
N TYR A 20 24.55 2.72 0.65
CA TYR A 20 24.00 3.37 -0.54
C TYR A 20 23.61 2.38 -1.64
N ALA A 21 22.31 2.12 -1.69
CA ALA A 21 21.54 1.83 -2.90
C ALA A 21 21.59 0.42 -3.51
N VAL A 22 20.93 -0.53 -2.83
CA VAL A 22 20.10 -1.51 -3.55
C VAL A 22 18.70 -0.91 -3.68
N ARG A 23 18.39 -0.26 -4.80
CA ARG A 23 17.01 -0.02 -5.24
C ARG A 23 16.74 -0.99 -6.40
N SER A 24 15.87 -1.96 -6.15
CA SER A 24 15.38 -2.84 -7.21
C SER A 24 14.50 -2.03 -8.18
N PRO A 25 14.73 -2.09 -9.51
CA PRO A 25 13.80 -1.53 -10.47
C PRO A 25 12.54 -2.40 -10.49
N ILE A 26 11.47 -1.88 -9.90
CA ILE A 26 10.14 -2.47 -9.99
C ILE A 26 9.65 -2.19 -11.40
N SER A 27 9.36 -3.21 -12.19
CA SER A 27 8.66 -3.00 -13.44
C SER A 27 7.24 -2.55 -13.13
N ASP A 28 6.95 -1.26 -13.32
CA ASP A 28 5.62 -0.67 -13.05
C ASP A 28 4.53 -1.15 -14.04
N THR A 29 4.89 -1.96 -15.03
CA THR A 29 3.96 -2.46 -16.05
C THR A 29 3.25 -3.73 -15.59
N CYS A 30 1.95 -3.63 -15.33
CA CYS A 30 1.08 -4.78 -15.12
C CYS A 30 0.23 -5.08 -16.35
N ILE A 31 0.38 -6.30 -16.88
CA ILE A 31 -0.42 -6.80 -17.99
C ILE A 31 -1.56 -7.62 -17.40
N CYS A 32 -2.79 -7.09 -17.50
CA CYS A 32 -4.00 -7.77 -17.04
C CYS A 32 -5.08 -7.77 -18.11
N PRO A 33 -5.89 -8.85 -18.20
CA PRO A 33 -7.05 -8.86 -19.09
C PRO A 33 -8.10 -7.85 -18.61
N ARG A 34 -8.89 -7.32 -19.56
CA ARG A 34 -10.01 -6.42 -19.28
C ARG A 34 -11.30 -7.20 -18.96
N ILE A 35 -11.19 -8.23 -18.12
CA ILE A 35 -12.32 -9.03 -17.64
C ILE A 35 -12.83 -8.41 -16.34
N TYR A 36 -14.15 -8.24 -16.24
CA TYR A 36 -14.80 -7.80 -15.01
C TYR A 36 -15.23 -9.02 -14.18
N SER A 37 -14.51 -9.25 -13.09
CA SER A 37 -14.77 -10.30 -12.09
C SER A 37 -14.35 -9.73 -10.73
N PRO A 38 -15.19 -8.89 -10.12
CA PRO A 38 -14.80 -8.01 -9.02
C PRO A 38 -14.46 -8.79 -7.76
N ILE A 39 -13.45 -8.33 -7.03
CA ILE A 39 -13.07 -8.87 -5.72
C ILE A 39 -12.82 -7.75 -4.71
N CYS A 40 -13.03 -8.04 -3.43
CA CYS A 40 -12.75 -7.13 -2.33
C CYS A 40 -11.43 -7.53 -1.66
N ALA A 41 -10.48 -6.61 -1.56
CA ALA A 41 -9.18 -6.85 -0.93
C ALA A 41 -9.11 -6.35 0.52
N SER A 42 -8.07 -6.72 1.27
CA SER A 42 -7.83 -6.38 2.68
C SER A 42 -7.80 -4.87 2.98
N ASN A 43 -7.49 -4.06 1.98
CA ASN A 43 -7.57 -2.60 2.08
C ASN A 43 -8.99 -2.03 1.86
N ARG A 44 -10.01 -2.90 1.83
CA ARG A 44 -11.42 -2.56 1.56
C ARG A 44 -11.64 -1.84 0.22
N LYS A 45 -10.78 -2.13 -0.76
CA LYS A 45 -10.92 -1.65 -2.14
C LYS A 45 -11.40 -2.79 -3.04
N THR A 46 -12.41 -2.49 -3.86
CA THR A 46 -12.85 -3.36 -4.94
C THR A 46 -11.86 -3.28 -6.10
N TYR A 47 -11.37 -4.43 -6.57
CA TYR A 47 -10.57 -4.55 -7.79
C TYR A 47 -11.42 -5.22 -8.88
N ALA A 48 -11.35 -4.71 -10.11
CA ALA A 48 -12.16 -5.21 -11.22
C ALA A 48 -11.85 -6.68 -11.58
N ASN A 49 -10.67 -7.17 -11.22
CA ASN A 49 -10.32 -8.59 -11.24
C ASN A 49 -9.14 -8.89 -10.32
N SER A 50 -8.90 -10.19 -10.10
CA SER A 50 -7.79 -10.70 -9.28
C SER A 50 -6.41 -10.33 -9.82
N CYS A 51 -6.25 -10.19 -11.15
CA CYS A 51 -4.98 -9.77 -11.75
C CYS A 51 -4.61 -8.34 -11.32
N LEU A 52 -5.56 -7.41 -11.41
CA LEU A 52 -5.35 -6.01 -11.01
C LEU A 52 -5.06 -5.88 -9.50
N MET A 53 -5.69 -6.70 -8.66
CA MET A 53 -5.37 -6.75 -7.23
C MET A 53 -3.95 -7.25 -6.98
N LYS A 54 -3.53 -8.31 -7.68
CA LYS A 54 -2.19 -8.87 -7.55
C LYS A 54 -1.12 -7.88 -8.04
N CYS A 55 -1.42 -7.13 -9.09
CA CYS A 55 -0.56 -6.04 -9.56
C CYS A 55 -0.25 -5.03 -8.45
N GLU A 56 -1.29 -4.48 -7.82
CA GLU A 56 -1.10 -3.53 -6.71
C GLU A 56 -0.38 -4.20 -5.53
N SER A 57 -0.71 -5.46 -5.21
CA SER A 57 -0.05 -6.23 -4.15
C SER A 57 1.45 -6.37 -4.39
N ASN A 58 1.88 -6.66 -5.62
CA ASN A 58 3.29 -6.74 -5.99
C ASN A 58 4.00 -5.38 -5.82
N HIS A 59 3.32 -4.30 -6.21
CA HIS A 59 3.84 -2.95 -6.05
C HIS A 59 3.99 -2.55 -4.58
N LEU A 60 3.07 -2.98 -3.70
CA LEU A 60 3.20 -2.83 -2.25
C LEU A 60 4.39 -3.62 -1.69
N ILE A 61 4.51 -4.90 -2.04
CA ILE A 61 5.62 -5.77 -1.61
C ILE A 61 6.96 -5.14 -1.98
N ALA A 62 7.07 -4.61 -3.20
CA ALA A 62 8.31 -4.05 -3.68
C ALA A 62 8.67 -2.70 -3.02
N ARG A 63 7.70 -2.02 -2.40
CA ARG A 63 7.90 -0.88 -1.51
C ARG A 63 8.16 -1.29 -0.05
N GLY A 64 8.28 -2.58 0.25
CA GLY A 64 8.43 -3.11 1.61
C GLY A 64 7.14 -3.03 2.43
N LEU A 65 5.98 -2.93 1.78
CA LEU A 65 4.67 -2.90 2.43
C LEU A 65 4.02 -4.28 2.44
N GLN A 66 2.98 -4.44 3.27
CA GLN A 66 2.26 -5.70 3.39
C GLN A 66 1.47 -6.02 2.11
N PRO A 67 1.43 -7.31 1.70
CA PRO A 67 0.64 -7.73 0.55
C PRO A 67 -0.86 -7.62 0.82
N LEU A 68 -1.62 -7.44 -0.25
CA LEU A 68 -3.08 -7.51 -0.18
C LEU A 68 -3.53 -8.97 -0.09
N THR A 69 -4.61 -9.22 0.66
CA THR A 69 -5.32 -10.50 0.69
C THR A 69 -6.75 -10.32 0.19
N ILE A 70 -7.39 -11.40 -0.23
CA ILE A 70 -8.80 -11.38 -0.65
C ILE A 70 -9.67 -11.46 0.60
N LEU A 71 -10.57 -10.49 0.77
CA LEU A 71 -11.63 -10.52 1.78
C LEU A 71 -12.87 -11.24 1.24
N SER A 72 -13.26 -10.93 -0.01
CA SER A 72 -14.42 -11.53 -0.66
C SER A 72 -14.21 -11.64 -2.18
N PHE A 73 -14.87 -12.62 -2.79
CA PHE A 73 -14.90 -12.85 -4.24
C PHE A 73 -15.98 -12.02 -4.96
N SER A 74 -16.48 -10.97 -4.31
CA SER A 74 -17.40 -9.97 -4.86
C SER A 74 -16.86 -8.55 -4.61
N SER A 75 -17.58 -7.52 -5.09
CA SER A 75 -17.25 -6.14 -4.72
C SER A 75 -17.40 -5.91 -3.20
N CYS A 76 -16.65 -4.96 -2.63
CA CYS A 76 -16.72 -4.66 -1.20
C CYS A 76 -18.11 -4.14 -0.78
N GLU A 77 -18.86 -3.54 -1.70
CA GLU A 77 -20.21 -3.02 -1.47
C GLU A 77 -21.30 -4.11 -1.43
N GLU A 78 -21.08 -5.24 -2.11
CA GLU A 78 -22.00 -6.39 -2.15
C GLU A 78 -21.88 -7.28 -0.90
N ASP A 79 -20.74 -7.24 -0.22
CA ASP A 79 -20.57 -7.98 1.02
C ASP A 79 -21.47 -7.39 2.12
N PRO A 80 -22.35 -8.17 2.77
CA PRO A 80 -23.32 -7.65 3.74
C PRO A 80 -22.65 -7.06 4.98
N VAL A 81 -21.45 -7.51 5.35
CA VAL A 81 -20.72 -7.04 6.53
C VAL A 81 -19.81 -5.87 6.15
N ILE A 82 -18.93 -6.07 5.17
CA ILE A 82 -17.96 -5.06 4.72
C ILE A 82 -18.69 -3.87 4.08
N GLY A 83 -19.72 -4.14 3.28
CA GLY A 83 -20.56 -3.13 2.65
C GLY A 83 -21.35 -2.29 3.67
N ALA A 84 -21.87 -2.92 4.73
CA ALA A 84 -22.53 -2.19 5.82
C ALA A 84 -21.55 -1.27 6.57
N ILE A 85 -20.35 -1.77 6.91
CA ILE A 85 -19.30 -0.96 7.55
C ILE A 85 -18.89 0.19 6.64
N SER A 86 -18.75 -0.04 5.32
CA SER A 86 -18.40 1.01 4.35
C SER A 86 -19.43 2.15 4.35
N ARG A 87 -20.73 1.82 4.42
CA ARG A 87 -21.81 2.83 4.52
C ARG A 87 -21.72 3.62 5.82
N ILE A 88 -21.56 2.92 6.96
CA ILE A 88 -21.43 3.55 8.28
C ILE A 88 -20.21 4.50 8.30
N VAL A 89 -19.05 4.05 7.85
CA VAL A 89 -17.83 4.88 7.82
C VAL A 89 -17.98 6.06 6.86
N LYS A 90 -18.64 5.89 5.71
CA LYS A 90 -18.91 6.98 4.76
C LYS A 90 -19.82 8.04 5.39
N GLU A 91 -20.83 7.62 6.15
CA GLU A 91 -21.72 8.51 6.89
C GLU A 91 -20.99 9.24 8.03
N GLN A 92 -20.18 8.53 8.81
CA GLN A 92 -19.32 9.15 9.83
C GLN A 92 -18.34 10.16 9.22
N ARG A 93 -17.75 9.85 8.05
CA ARG A 93 -16.84 10.76 7.35
C ARG A 93 -17.56 11.97 6.77
N PHE A 94 -18.81 11.81 6.35
CA PHE A 94 -19.67 12.92 5.92
C PHE A 94 -20.00 13.83 7.10
N ASN A 95 -20.45 13.27 8.23
CA ASN A 95 -20.72 14.01 9.46
C ASN A 95 -19.47 14.72 9.98
N HIS A 96 -18.31 14.06 10.02
CA HIS A 96 -17.05 14.70 10.43
C HIS A 96 -16.65 15.85 9.49
N ARG A 97 -16.87 15.71 8.18
CA ARG A 97 -16.63 16.82 7.23
C ARG A 97 -17.58 17.99 7.48
N TYR A 98 -18.85 17.70 7.73
CA TYR A 98 -19.87 18.70 8.04
C TYR A 98 -19.58 19.42 9.37
N THR A 99 -19.24 18.70 10.43
CA THR A 99 -18.83 19.29 11.70
C THR A 99 -17.58 20.16 11.55
N ASN A 100 -16.56 19.72 10.81
CA ASN A 100 -15.37 20.53 10.55
C ASN A 100 -15.67 21.78 9.73
N GLN A 101 -16.61 21.70 8.77
CA GLN A 101 -17.07 22.86 8.00
C GLN A 101 -17.73 23.88 8.94
N ASN A 102 -18.69 23.44 9.76
CA ASN A 102 -19.43 24.32 10.66
C ASN A 102 -18.59 24.87 11.83
N ASN A 103 -17.47 24.22 12.16
CA ASN A 103 -16.54 24.69 13.20
C ASN A 103 -15.48 25.68 12.64
N LEU A 104 -15.45 25.89 11.32
CA LEU A 104 -14.67 26.94 10.65
C LEU A 104 -15.50 28.22 10.40
N ASP A 105 -16.83 28.14 10.59
CA ASP A 105 -17.78 29.22 10.37
C ASP A 105 -18.23 29.90 11.70
N ILE A 106 -17.52 29.65 12.82
CA ILE A 106 -17.73 30.26 14.15
C ILE A 106 -16.51 31.08 14.56
#